data_AF-A0A1I6LU97-F1
#
_entry.id   AF-A0A1I6LU97-F1
#
_cell.length_a   1.000
_cell.length_b   1.000
_cell.length_c   1.000
_cell.angle_alpha   90.00
_cell.angle_beta   90.00
_cell.angle_gamma   90.00
#
_symmetry.space_group_name_H-M   'P 1'
#
loop_
_entity.id
_entity.type
_entity.pdbx_description
1 polymer ?
#
loop_
_entity_poly.entity_id
_entity_poly.type
_entity_poly.pdbx_seq_one_letter_code
_entity_poly.pdbx_strand_id
1 'polypeptide(L)'
;MDLTAARSSAERELAHLRARAYGPGADIHLDAAALARLHELEAASGPTGVGAPGPDQSETELAHEPADEPPRSTETVGPIDPDVQSAPPRLHWWNRIPAWSLIAGAAAIGLLVGVLGSALSAPRAVAQLRPMTPAEPFTFDWYDIDRDTLVQYDDYGEVQVWTADSVAGIPCLFVAVGAEWVSMGCAPGELDPTVDLNIFTGMPALDVLDLPPGSVVRFVLRGEVVSVWTAEPTEPTPVSS
;
A
#
# COMPACT_ATOMS: atom_id res chain seq x y z
N MET A 1 -33.59 24.40 -35.72
CA MET A 1 -33.14 24.83 -34.37
C MET A 1 -31.65 24.63 -34.31
N ASP A 2 -30.91 25.62 -33.83
CA ASP A 2 -29.44 25.60 -33.81
C ASP A 2 -28.93 24.76 -32.61
N LEU A 3 -28.33 23.61 -32.92
CA LEU A 3 -27.83 22.67 -31.92
C LEU A 3 -26.62 23.21 -31.14
N THR A 4 -25.86 24.14 -31.73
CA THR A 4 -24.70 24.74 -31.06
C THR A 4 -25.14 25.74 -29.99
N ALA A 5 -26.18 26.52 -30.28
CA ALA A 5 -26.80 27.42 -29.31
C ALA A 5 -27.40 26.64 -28.12
N ALA A 6 -28.07 25.51 -28.36
CA ALA A 6 -28.62 24.66 -27.30
C ALA A 6 -27.52 24.08 -26.39
N ARG A 7 -26.43 23.58 -26.98
CA ARG A 7 -25.27 23.05 -26.23
C ARG A 7 -24.59 24.12 -25.36
N SER A 8 -24.34 25.30 -25.93
CA SER A 8 -23.74 26.41 -25.15
C SER A 8 -24.67 26.95 -24.04
N SER A 9 -25.98 26.77 -24.18
CA SER A 9 -26.93 27.05 -23.09
C SER A 9 -26.81 26.03 -21.96
N ALA A 10 -26.75 24.73 -22.30
CA ALA A 10 -26.62 23.64 -21.33
C ALA A 10 -25.28 23.71 -20.56
N GLU A 11 -24.18 24.03 -21.22
CA GLU A 11 -22.86 24.19 -20.58
C GLU A 11 -22.86 25.36 -19.57
N ARG A 12 -23.51 26.48 -19.89
CA ARG A 12 -23.68 27.61 -18.97
C ARG A 12 -24.57 27.28 -17.78
N GLU A 13 -25.66 26.56 -18.02
CA GLU A 13 -26.57 26.08 -16.98
C GLU A 13 -25.83 25.14 -16.01
N LEU A 14 -25.07 24.17 -16.54
CA LEU A 14 -24.26 23.25 -15.74
C LEU A 14 -23.21 23.98 -14.89
N ALA A 15 -22.48 24.94 -15.48
CA ALA A 15 -21.49 25.73 -14.74
C ALA A 15 -22.13 26.52 -13.58
N HIS A 16 -23.32 27.08 -13.78
CA HIS A 16 -24.06 27.79 -12.75
C HIS A 16 -24.49 26.86 -11.61
N LEU A 17 -25.05 25.68 -11.93
CA LEU A 17 -25.47 24.71 -10.92
C LEU A 17 -24.29 24.15 -10.12
N ARG A 18 -23.15 23.88 -10.75
CA ARG A 18 -21.92 23.47 -10.05
C ARG A 18 -21.40 24.55 -9.09
N ALA A 19 -21.49 25.82 -9.46
CA ALA A 19 -21.12 26.92 -8.57
C ALA A 19 -22.02 26.97 -7.31
N ARG A 20 -23.32 26.67 -7.45
CA ARG A 20 -24.24 26.58 -6.31
C ARG A 20 -24.05 25.30 -5.48
N ALA A 21 -23.57 24.22 -6.09
CA ALA A 21 -23.34 22.95 -5.40
C ALA A 21 -22.01 22.93 -4.64
N TYR A 22 -20.95 23.49 -5.23
CA TYR A 22 -19.58 23.31 -4.77
C TYR A 22 -18.84 24.64 -4.50
N GLY A 23 -19.49 25.79 -4.72
CA GLY A 23 -18.89 27.10 -4.53
C GLY A 23 -19.03 27.65 -3.10
N PRO A 24 -18.38 28.80 -2.81
CA PRO A 24 -18.57 29.52 -1.56
C PRO A 24 -20.03 29.91 -1.37
N GLY A 25 -20.63 29.48 -0.27
CA GLY A 25 -22.06 29.70 -0.01
C GLY A 25 -22.98 28.70 -0.71
N ALA A 26 -22.52 27.46 -0.92
CA ALA A 26 -23.30 26.42 -1.56
C ALA A 26 -24.69 26.23 -0.93
N ASP A 27 -25.72 26.44 -1.73
CA ASP A 27 -27.13 26.47 -1.32
C ASP A 27 -28.00 25.47 -2.09
N ILE A 28 -27.42 24.70 -3.02
CA ILE A 28 -28.19 23.81 -3.90
C ILE A 28 -29.01 22.76 -3.16
N HIS A 29 -28.58 22.38 -1.95
CA HIS A 29 -29.28 21.40 -1.10
C HIS A 29 -30.66 21.89 -0.62
N LEU A 30 -30.91 23.20 -0.69
CA LEU A 30 -32.22 23.81 -0.40
C LEU A 30 -33.18 23.74 -1.60
N ASP A 31 -32.73 23.29 -2.77
CA ASP A 31 -33.47 23.25 -4.03
C ASP A 31 -33.33 21.88 -4.72
N ALA A 32 -34.23 20.96 -4.38
CA ALA A 32 -34.22 19.59 -4.89
C ALA A 32 -34.37 19.51 -6.43
N ALA A 33 -35.06 20.48 -7.04
CA ALA A 33 -35.23 20.52 -8.50
C ALA A 33 -33.92 20.92 -9.19
N ALA A 34 -33.20 21.89 -8.64
CA ALA A 34 -31.87 22.28 -9.13
C ALA A 34 -30.86 21.12 -9.02
N LEU A 35 -30.90 20.35 -7.93
CA LEU A 35 -30.04 19.19 -7.74
C LEU A 35 -30.33 18.08 -8.76
N ALA A 36 -31.61 17.77 -9.00
CA ALA A 36 -32.01 16.81 -10.04
C ALA A 36 -31.56 17.25 -11.44
N ARG A 37 -31.70 18.56 -11.75
CA ARG A 37 -31.26 19.14 -13.02
C ARG A 37 -29.74 19.09 -13.20
N LEU A 38 -28.97 19.29 -12.12
CA LEU A 38 -27.52 19.15 -12.13
C LEU A 38 -27.12 17.72 -12.52
N HIS A 39 -27.71 16.71 -11.88
CA HIS A 39 -27.39 15.30 -12.18
C HIS A 39 -27.70 14.94 -13.64
N GLU A 40 -28.82 15.42 -14.20
CA GLU A 40 -29.17 15.20 -15.61
C GLU A 40 -28.11 15.79 -16.56
N LEU A 41 -27.69 17.03 -16.30
CA LEU A 41 -26.69 17.72 -17.13
C LEU A 41 -25.29 17.12 -17.00
N GLU A 42 -24.91 16.62 -15.82
CA GLU A 42 -23.64 15.92 -15.61
C GLU A 42 -23.60 14.57 -16.32
N ALA A 43 -24.69 13.80 -16.25
CA ALA A 43 -24.81 12.54 -16.99
C ALA A 43 -24.73 12.76 -18.51
N ALA A 44 -25.35 13.83 -19.02
CA ALA A 44 -25.30 14.19 -20.43
C ALA A 44 -23.95 14.77 -20.88
N SER A 45 -23.20 15.38 -19.96
CA SER A 45 -21.88 15.99 -20.24
C SER A 45 -20.70 15.06 -19.95
N GLY A 46 -20.95 13.87 -19.40
CA GLY A 46 -19.95 12.82 -19.23
C GLY A 46 -19.26 12.51 -20.55
N PRO A 47 -17.98 12.06 -20.51
CA PRO A 47 -17.17 11.86 -21.71
C PRO A 47 -17.92 10.96 -22.70
N THR A 48 -18.45 11.58 -23.75
CA THR A 48 -19.17 10.89 -24.82
C THR A 48 -18.14 10.19 -25.70
N GLY A 49 -17.72 8.99 -25.29
CA GLY A 49 -16.89 8.11 -26.10
C GLY A 49 -15.40 8.48 -26.15
N VAL A 50 -14.66 8.09 -25.12
CA VAL A 50 -13.38 7.41 -25.40
C VAL A 50 -13.72 5.93 -25.51
N GLY A 51 -13.85 5.47 -26.76
CA GLY A 51 -13.92 4.09 -27.24
C GLY A 51 -14.57 3.04 -26.32
N ALA A 52 -15.75 2.57 -26.68
CA ALA A 52 -16.06 1.15 -26.47
C ALA A 52 -14.88 0.33 -27.06
N PRO A 53 -14.23 -0.57 -26.31
CA PRO A 53 -13.18 -1.41 -26.87
C PRO A 53 -13.80 -2.25 -27.97
N GLY A 54 -13.35 -2.03 -29.20
CA GLY A 54 -13.75 -2.85 -30.33
C GLY A 54 -13.31 -4.29 -30.10
N PRO A 55 -14.08 -5.29 -30.55
CA PRO A 55 -13.63 -6.67 -30.54
C PRO A 55 -12.64 -6.82 -31.70
N ASP A 56 -11.34 -6.68 -31.43
CA ASP A 56 -10.35 -7.08 -32.43
C ASP A 56 -9.03 -7.57 -31.81
N GLN A 57 -8.70 -8.80 -32.20
CA GLN A 57 -7.37 -9.43 -32.32
C GLN A 57 -6.74 -10.06 -31.08
N SER A 58 -7.35 -11.16 -30.65
CA SER A 58 -6.61 -12.35 -30.24
C SER A 58 -5.99 -13.01 -31.49
N GLU A 59 -4.71 -12.80 -31.78
CA GLU A 59 -3.85 -13.83 -32.38
C GLU A 59 -2.38 -13.39 -32.34
N THR A 60 -1.68 -13.72 -31.27
CA THR A 60 -0.24 -14.03 -31.35
C THR A 60 0.02 -15.17 -30.39
N GLU A 61 -0.28 -16.37 -30.89
CA GLU A 61 0.21 -17.65 -30.42
C GLU A 61 1.74 -17.67 -30.60
N LEU A 62 2.48 -17.31 -29.55
CA LEU A 62 3.91 -17.59 -29.46
C LEU A 62 4.09 -18.85 -28.63
N ALA A 63 4.25 -19.95 -29.36
CA ALA A 63 4.77 -21.22 -28.88
C ALA A 63 6.09 -21.00 -28.12
N HIS A 64 6.13 -21.44 -26.86
CA HIS A 64 7.37 -21.70 -26.14
C HIS A 64 7.30 -23.09 -25.52
N GLU A 65 7.72 -24.07 -26.32
CA GLU A 65 8.08 -25.44 -25.93
C GLU A 65 9.50 -25.45 -25.31
N PRO A 66 9.95 -26.55 -24.67
CA PRO A 66 10.48 -26.55 -23.32
C PRO A 66 12.01 -26.67 -23.29
N ALA A 67 12.63 -26.25 -22.18
CA ALA A 67 14.03 -26.55 -21.91
C ALA A 67 14.15 -27.42 -20.65
N ASP A 68 14.63 -28.62 -20.94
CA ASP A 68 15.04 -29.73 -20.11
C ASP A 68 16.25 -29.38 -19.22
N GLU A 69 16.48 -30.25 -18.20
CA GLU A 69 17.78 -30.61 -17.61
C GLU A 69 18.38 -29.76 -16.44
N PRO A 70 19.14 -30.32 -15.46
CA PRO A 70 19.22 -31.68 -14.84
C PRO A 70 19.13 -31.68 -13.28
N PRO A 71 19.15 -32.87 -12.63
CA PRO A 71 19.34 -33.01 -11.17
C PRO A 71 20.82 -33.25 -10.78
N ARG A 72 21.33 -32.60 -9.71
CA ARG A 72 22.56 -32.90 -8.95
C ARG A 72 22.75 -31.82 -7.86
N SER A 73 23.15 -32.05 -6.60
CA SER A 73 23.94 -33.14 -6.00
C SER A 73 23.59 -33.31 -4.52
N THR A 74 23.56 -34.56 -4.08
CA THR A 74 23.81 -34.99 -2.70
C THR A 74 25.28 -34.75 -2.34
N GLU A 75 25.55 -33.94 -1.31
CA GLU A 75 26.89 -33.83 -0.71
C GLU A 75 26.83 -34.22 0.78
N THR A 76 27.12 -35.50 0.99
CA THR A 76 27.92 -36.11 2.06
C THR A 76 28.26 -35.25 3.29
N VAL A 77 27.51 -35.48 4.37
CA VAL A 77 27.93 -35.15 5.74
C VAL A 77 28.95 -36.19 6.20
N GLY A 78 30.22 -35.80 6.26
CA GLY A 78 31.28 -36.55 6.94
C GLY A 78 31.47 -36.08 8.39
N PRO A 79 31.65 -36.98 9.36
CA PRO A 79 32.03 -36.61 10.72
C PRO A 79 33.56 -36.54 10.82
N ILE A 80 34.12 -35.38 11.15
CA ILE A 80 35.53 -35.27 11.55
C ILE A 80 35.63 -34.32 12.74
N ASP A 81 35.76 -34.95 13.91
CA ASP A 81 36.46 -34.42 15.08
C ASP A 81 37.80 -35.19 15.13
N PRO A 82 38.95 -34.52 15.28
CA PRO A 82 39.52 -34.48 16.62
C PRO A 82 40.19 -33.14 16.98
N ASP A 83 39.77 -32.59 18.11
CA ASP A 83 40.61 -32.16 19.24
C ASP A 83 42.10 -31.86 18.90
N VAL A 84 42.38 -30.61 18.53
CA VAL A 84 43.74 -30.05 18.48
C VAL A 84 43.91 -29.05 19.60
N GLN A 85 44.34 -29.55 20.74
CA GLN A 85 44.77 -28.76 21.90
C GLN A 85 46.10 -28.05 21.56
N SER A 86 45.99 -26.85 21.00
CA SER A 86 47.14 -25.98 20.69
C SER A 86 47.49 -25.11 21.90
N ALA A 87 48.72 -25.25 22.38
CA ALA A 87 49.28 -24.45 23.47
C ALA A 87 49.22 -22.93 23.18
N PRO A 88 49.00 -22.07 24.19
CA PRO A 88 48.85 -20.64 23.98
C PRO A 88 50.19 -19.98 23.59
N PRO A 89 50.30 -19.29 22.44
CA PRO A 89 51.45 -18.46 22.14
C PRO A 89 51.47 -17.25 23.10
N ARG A 90 52.56 -17.10 23.85
CA ARG A 90 52.80 -15.91 24.68
C ARG A 90 53.10 -14.72 23.77
N LEU A 91 52.06 -13.95 23.44
CA LEU A 91 52.13 -12.74 22.62
C LEU A 91 52.80 -11.59 23.38
N HIS A 92 54.14 -11.54 23.30
CA HIS A 92 54.95 -10.39 23.76
C HIS A 92 54.87 -9.17 22.80
N TRP A 93 54.03 -9.23 21.77
CA TRP A 93 53.92 -8.24 20.70
C TRP A 93 53.36 -6.88 21.15
N TRP A 94 52.47 -6.84 22.16
CA TRP A 94 51.56 -5.72 22.40
C TRP A 94 52.18 -4.33 22.70
N ASN A 95 53.49 -4.23 22.92
CA ASN A 95 54.15 -2.95 23.25
C ASN A 95 54.53 -2.08 22.04
N ARG A 96 54.02 -2.35 20.83
CA ARG A 96 54.29 -1.52 19.64
C ARG A 96 53.04 -1.09 18.88
N ILE A 97 51.91 -0.91 19.57
CA ILE A 97 50.75 -0.29 18.94
C ILE A 97 50.93 1.23 19.03
N PRO A 98 51.17 1.93 17.91
CA PRO A 98 51.36 3.37 17.93
C PRO A 98 50.04 4.06 18.28
N ALA A 99 50.10 5.17 19.02
CA ALA A 99 48.92 5.82 19.62
C ALA A 99 47.80 6.18 18.61
N TRP A 100 48.12 6.36 17.32
CA TRP A 100 47.13 6.63 16.27
C TRP A 100 46.21 5.43 15.96
N SER A 101 46.64 4.20 16.22
CA SER A 101 45.83 3.00 16.02
C SER A 101 44.61 2.94 16.96
N LEU A 102 44.72 3.53 18.16
CA LEU A 102 43.60 3.62 19.10
C LEU A 102 42.51 4.57 18.60
N ILE A 103 42.89 5.67 17.95
CA ILE A 103 41.95 6.65 17.36
C ILE A 103 41.22 6.03 16.17
N ALA A 104 41.95 5.36 15.28
CA ALA A 104 41.36 4.68 14.12
C ALA A 104 40.41 3.54 14.54
N GLY A 105 40.80 2.76 15.56
CA GLY A 105 39.94 1.70 16.12
C GLY A 105 38.65 2.25 16.73
N ALA A 106 38.73 3.33 17.50
CA ALA A 106 37.54 3.96 18.11
C ALA A 106 36.57 4.52 17.05
N ALA A 107 37.08 5.13 15.98
CA ALA A 107 36.26 5.63 14.88
C ALA A 107 35.53 4.50 14.14
N ALA A 108 36.21 3.39 13.84
CA ALA A 108 35.61 2.23 13.19
C ALA A 108 34.51 1.57 14.05
N ILE A 109 34.74 1.45 15.35
CA ILE A 109 33.74 0.92 16.30
C ILE A 109 32.53 1.86 16.39
N GLY A 110 32.76 3.19 16.47
CA GLY A 110 31.68 4.17 16.50
C GLY A 110 30.79 4.13 15.25
N LEU A 111 31.39 3.94 14.08
CA LEU A 111 30.67 3.84 12.80
C LEU A 111 29.84 2.55 12.72
N LEU A 112 30.41 1.42 13.16
CA LEU A 112 29.69 0.14 13.26
C LEU A 112 28.52 0.22 14.25
N VAL A 113 28.72 0.78 15.44
CA VAL A 113 27.66 0.95 16.45
C VAL A 113 26.58 1.91 15.95
N GLY A 114 26.94 2.98 15.25
CA GLY A 114 25.98 3.91 14.65
C GLY A 114 25.10 3.26 13.59
N VAL A 115 25.68 2.42 12.72
CA VAL A 115 24.94 1.71 11.66
C VAL A 115 24.08 0.57 12.23
N LEU A 116 24.58 -0.19 13.20
CA LEU A 116 23.76 -1.24 13.84
C LEU A 116 22.66 -0.65 14.73
N GLY A 117 22.92 0.47 15.41
CA GLY A 117 21.95 1.11 16.30
C GLY A 117 20.74 1.68 15.58
N SER A 118 20.94 2.24 14.38
CA SER A 118 19.83 2.78 13.57
C SER A 118 18.92 1.67 13.03
N ALA A 119 19.47 0.52 12.64
CA ALA A 119 18.69 -0.63 12.19
C ALA A 119 17.78 -1.21 13.31
N LEU A 120 18.19 -1.06 14.57
CA LEU A 120 17.38 -1.48 15.72
C LEU A 120 16.23 -0.51 16.03
N SER A 121 16.32 0.74 15.57
CA SER A 121 15.32 1.79 15.81
C SER A 121 14.35 1.98 14.64
N ALA A 122 14.55 1.27 13.53
CA ALA A 122 13.64 1.33 12.40
C ALA A 122 12.25 0.80 12.82
N PRO A 123 11.15 1.51 12.48
CA PRO A 123 9.80 1.03 12.74
C PRO A 123 9.62 -0.36 12.14
N ARG A 124 9.33 -1.33 13.00
CA ARG A 124 9.02 -2.70 12.56
C ARG A 124 7.53 -2.80 12.28
N ALA A 125 7.19 -3.54 11.23
CA ALA A 125 5.80 -3.91 11.00
C ALA A 125 5.30 -4.69 12.23
N VAL A 126 4.11 -4.34 12.71
CA VAL A 126 3.46 -5.03 13.83
C VAL A 126 2.80 -6.33 13.38
N ALA A 127 2.50 -6.45 12.09
CA ALA A 127 2.03 -7.69 11.47
C ALA A 127 2.49 -7.80 10.00
N GLN A 128 2.51 -9.04 9.50
CA GLN A 128 2.67 -9.37 8.09
C GLN A 128 1.54 -10.33 7.70
N LEU A 129 0.71 -9.90 6.76
CA LEU A 129 -0.45 -10.63 6.26
C LEU A 129 -0.05 -11.37 4.99
N ARG A 130 -0.46 -12.62 4.86
CA ARG A 130 -0.16 -13.47 3.70
C ARG A 130 -1.42 -13.74 2.88
N PRO A 131 -1.28 -14.07 1.59
CA PRO A 131 -2.41 -14.46 0.76
C PRO A 131 -3.13 -15.69 1.33
N MET A 132 -4.45 -15.63 1.34
CA MET A 132 -5.35 -16.72 1.72
C MET A 132 -5.92 -17.40 0.47
N THR A 133 -5.99 -18.74 0.51
CA THR A 133 -6.59 -19.55 -0.56
C THR A 133 -7.55 -20.60 0.02
N PRO A 134 -8.79 -20.72 -0.52
CA PRO A 134 -9.41 -19.83 -1.50
C PRO A 134 -9.83 -18.50 -0.88
N ALA A 135 -9.87 -17.44 -1.68
CA ALA A 135 -10.50 -16.18 -1.27
C ALA A 135 -12.01 -16.41 -1.08
N GLU A 136 -12.58 -15.84 -0.02
CA GLU A 136 -14.03 -15.78 0.08
C GLU A 136 -14.58 -14.87 -1.02
N PRO A 137 -15.73 -15.23 -1.63
CA PRO A 137 -16.32 -14.44 -2.69
C PRO A 137 -16.76 -13.09 -2.12
N PHE A 138 -15.99 -12.05 -2.41
CA PHE A 138 -16.29 -10.70 -2.01
C PHE A 138 -16.91 -9.95 -3.19
N THR A 139 -18.20 -9.61 -3.11
CA THR A 139 -18.91 -8.94 -4.20
C THR A 139 -18.71 -7.44 -4.13
N PHE A 140 -17.75 -6.97 -4.90
CA PHE A 140 -17.53 -5.55 -5.14
C PHE A 140 -17.82 -5.21 -6.61
N ASP A 141 -18.85 -4.39 -6.85
CA ASP A 141 -19.32 -3.97 -8.19
C ASP A 141 -18.67 -2.66 -8.68
N TRP A 142 -17.51 -2.27 -8.14
CA TRP A 142 -16.94 -0.94 -8.35
C TRP A 142 -15.79 -0.88 -9.37
N TYR A 143 -15.50 0.37 -9.76
CA TYR A 143 -14.73 0.85 -10.91
C TYR A 143 -13.42 0.12 -11.23
N ASP A 144 -13.33 -0.37 -12.46
CA ASP A 144 -12.07 -0.60 -13.17
C ASP A 144 -11.08 -1.51 -12.44
N ILE A 145 -11.57 -2.52 -11.69
CA ILE A 145 -10.76 -3.60 -11.12
C ILE A 145 -10.99 -4.91 -11.87
N ASP A 146 -9.89 -5.63 -12.13
CA ASP A 146 -9.92 -6.98 -12.65
C ASP A 146 -10.15 -7.98 -11.50
N ARG A 147 -11.35 -8.57 -11.47
CA ARG A 147 -11.74 -9.52 -10.42
C ARG A 147 -10.96 -10.82 -10.45
N ASP A 148 -10.40 -11.19 -11.58
CA ASP A 148 -9.64 -12.44 -11.72
C ASP A 148 -8.27 -12.34 -11.03
N THR A 149 -7.85 -11.12 -10.67
CA THR A 149 -6.63 -10.82 -9.92
C THR A 149 -6.87 -10.62 -8.43
N LEU A 150 -8.10 -10.81 -7.94
CA LEU A 150 -8.44 -10.58 -6.55
C LEU A 150 -7.75 -11.61 -5.64
N VAL A 151 -6.94 -11.10 -4.72
CA VAL A 151 -6.26 -11.90 -3.69
C VAL A 151 -6.67 -11.39 -2.32
N GLN A 152 -7.23 -12.28 -1.50
CA GLN A 152 -7.49 -12.00 -0.09
C GLN A 152 -6.25 -12.30 0.74
N TYR A 153 -6.01 -11.53 1.79
CA TYR A 153 -4.94 -11.74 2.77
C TYR A 153 -5.52 -12.11 4.13
N ASP A 154 -4.64 -12.60 5.02
CA ASP A 154 -4.97 -12.79 6.44
C ASP A 154 -5.60 -11.50 7.02
N ASP A 155 -6.62 -11.68 7.86
CA ASP A 155 -7.28 -10.56 8.53
C ASP A 155 -6.35 -9.92 9.59
N TYR A 156 -6.45 -8.60 9.73
CA TYR A 156 -5.81 -7.85 10.82
C TYR A 156 -6.87 -7.43 11.84
N GLY A 157 -7.15 -8.30 12.80
CA GLY A 157 -8.31 -8.14 13.70
C GLY A 157 -9.60 -8.41 12.92
N GLU A 158 -10.50 -7.43 12.85
CA GLU A 158 -11.70 -7.49 11.99
C GLU A 158 -11.51 -6.76 10.65
N VAL A 159 -10.30 -6.26 10.40
CA VAL A 159 -9.94 -5.59 9.16
C VAL A 159 -9.56 -6.62 8.11
N GLN A 160 -10.35 -6.67 7.05
CA GLN A 160 -10.12 -7.53 5.90
C GLN A 160 -9.28 -6.78 4.86
N VAL A 161 -8.32 -7.48 4.27
CA VAL A 161 -7.34 -6.90 3.33
C VAL A 161 -7.34 -7.69 2.04
N TRP A 162 -7.40 -6.96 0.92
CA TRP A 162 -7.33 -7.56 -0.41
C TRP A 162 -6.37 -6.79 -1.30
N THR A 163 -5.90 -7.45 -2.35
CA THR A 163 -5.30 -6.79 -3.50
C THR A 163 -6.01 -7.21 -4.77
N ALA A 164 -5.97 -6.33 -5.77
CA ALA A 164 -6.37 -6.64 -7.13
C ALA A 164 -5.69 -5.64 -8.06
N ASP A 165 -5.52 -6.02 -9.31
CA ASP A 165 -5.09 -5.11 -10.35
C ASP A 165 -6.29 -4.35 -10.89
N SER A 166 -6.09 -3.07 -11.19
CA SER A 166 -7.03 -2.34 -12.04
C SER A 166 -7.07 -2.95 -13.44
N VAL A 167 -8.10 -2.65 -14.23
CA VAL A 167 -8.19 -3.00 -15.66
C VAL A 167 -7.04 -2.40 -16.49
N ALA A 168 -6.32 -1.42 -15.95
CA ALA A 168 -5.10 -0.86 -16.53
C ALA A 168 -3.81 -1.59 -16.09
N GLY A 169 -3.92 -2.66 -15.31
CA GLY A 169 -2.79 -3.43 -14.76
C GLY A 169 -2.04 -2.74 -13.62
N ILE A 170 -2.66 -1.75 -12.96
CA ILE A 170 -2.06 -1.07 -11.79
C ILE A 170 -2.49 -1.81 -10.52
N PRO A 171 -1.56 -2.28 -9.67
CA PRO A 171 -1.89 -2.98 -8.44
C PRO A 171 -2.52 -2.03 -7.42
N CYS A 172 -3.57 -2.52 -6.78
CA CYS A 172 -4.34 -1.81 -5.77
C CYS A 172 -4.44 -2.64 -4.48
N LEU A 173 -4.41 -1.93 -3.35
CA LEU A 173 -4.59 -2.48 -2.00
C LEU A 173 -5.90 -1.95 -1.42
N PHE A 174 -6.66 -2.86 -0.81
CA PHE A 174 -7.99 -2.66 -0.27
C PHE A 174 -8.04 -2.97 1.20
N VAL A 175 -8.78 -2.13 1.93
CA VAL A 175 -9.05 -2.37 3.34
C VAL A 175 -10.54 -2.13 3.62
N ALA A 176 -11.18 -3.12 4.23
CA ALA A 176 -12.58 -3.03 4.66
C ALA A 176 -12.74 -3.59 6.09
N VAL A 177 -13.85 -3.25 6.72
CA VAL A 177 -14.27 -3.85 7.99
C VAL A 177 -15.68 -4.39 7.85
N GLY A 178 -15.84 -5.69 8.06
CA GLY A 178 -17.09 -6.39 7.77
C GLY A 178 -17.49 -6.22 6.30
N ALA A 179 -18.67 -5.62 6.06
CA ALA A 179 -19.16 -5.31 4.72
C ALA A 179 -18.89 -3.86 4.29
N GLU A 180 -18.31 -3.03 5.16
CA GLU A 180 -18.08 -1.62 4.92
C GLU A 180 -16.65 -1.37 4.42
N TRP A 181 -16.55 -0.81 3.22
CA TRP A 181 -15.26 -0.40 2.66
C TRP A 181 -14.74 0.83 3.38
N VAL A 182 -13.45 0.80 3.73
CA VAL A 182 -12.82 1.91 4.45
C VAL A 182 -11.92 2.72 3.53
N SER A 183 -11.02 2.07 2.78
CA SER A 183 -10.05 2.78 1.92
C SER A 183 -9.40 1.89 0.85
N MET A 184 -8.83 2.54 -0.17
CA MET A 184 -8.06 1.94 -1.27
C MET A 184 -6.84 2.80 -1.58
N GLY A 185 -5.74 2.16 -1.96
CA GLY A 185 -4.58 2.81 -2.55
C GLY A 185 -4.02 1.99 -3.71
N CYS A 186 -3.86 2.61 -4.87
CA CYS A 186 -3.21 2.01 -6.03
C CYS A 186 -1.87 2.71 -6.30
N ALA A 187 -0.89 1.96 -6.81
CA ALA A 187 0.42 2.52 -7.11
C ALA A 187 0.96 1.95 -8.43
N PRO A 188 1.27 2.79 -9.43
CA PRO A 188 1.83 2.32 -10.69
C PRO A 188 3.35 2.07 -10.60
N GLY A 189 3.86 1.20 -11.48
CA GLY A 189 5.29 0.96 -11.64
C GLY A 189 5.90 0.22 -10.45
N GLU A 190 7.04 0.71 -9.96
CA GLU A 190 7.78 0.11 -8.84
C GLU A 190 7.36 0.66 -7.46
N LEU A 191 6.26 1.41 -7.40
CA LEU A 191 5.75 1.97 -6.15
C LEU A 191 4.89 0.94 -5.41
N ASP A 192 5.06 0.87 -4.09
CA ASP A 192 4.28 -0.01 -3.23
C ASP A 192 2.87 0.57 -2.97
N PRO A 193 1.77 -0.14 -3.32
CA PRO A 193 0.43 0.25 -2.93
C PRO A 193 0.31 0.41 -1.41
N THR A 194 -0.24 1.54 -0.97
CA THR A 194 -0.30 1.91 0.45
C THR A 194 -1.68 2.45 0.82
N VAL A 195 -2.20 2.02 1.97
CA VAL A 195 -3.43 2.51 2.57
C VAL A 195 -3.17 2.95 4.00
N ASP A 196 -3.58 4.18 4.34
CA ASP A 196 -3.49 4.74 5.69
C ASP A 196 -4.88 4.92 6.29
N LEU A 197 -5.13 4.25 7.41
CA LEU A 197 -6.33 4.43 8.22
C LEU A 197 -6.02 5.35 9.38
N ASN A 198 -6.68 6.51 9.42
CA ASN A 198 -6.59 7.44 10.54
C ASN A 198 -7.72 7.14 11.53
N ILE A 199 -7.37 6.80 12.76
CA ILE A 199 -8.34 6.53 13.81
C ILE A 199 -8.85 7.87 14.34
N PHE A 200 -10.15 8.13 14.26
CA PHE A 200 -10.76 9.31 14.83
C PHE A 200 -12.06 8.97 15.56
N THR A 201 -12.46 9.84 16.49
CA THR A 201 -13.68 9.66 17.26
C THR A 201 -14.90 9.64 16.35
N GLY A 202 -15.73 8.60 16.46
CA GLY A 202 -16.98 8.46 15.69
C GLY A 202 -16.85 7.60 14.43
N MET A 203 -15.78 6.83 14.27
CA MET A 203 -15.68 5.79 13.24
C MET A 203 -15.85 4.39 13.84
N PRO A 204 -17.08 3.90 14.03
CA PRO A 204 -17.34 2.64 14.74
C PRO A 204 -16.72 1.42 14.03
N ALA A 205 -16.56 1.49 12.71
CA ALA A 205 -15.89 0.44 11.94
C ALA A 205 -14.44 0.20 12.38
N LEU A 206 -13.75 1.18 12.96
CA LEU A 206 -12.35 1.03 13.40
C LEU A 206 -12.18 0.89 14.92
N ASP A 207 -13.28 0.93 15.69
CA ASP A 207 -13.23 0.70 17.15
C ASP A 207 -12.70 -0.70 17.48
N VAL A 208 -12.81 -1.65 16.54
CA VAL A 208 -12.32 -3.04 16.61
C VAL A 208 -10.80 -3.16 16.76
N LEU A 209 -10.05 -2.11 16.39
CA LEU A 209 -8.58 -2.12 16.45
C LEU A 209 -8.02 -1.77 17.83
N ASP A 210 -8.85 -1.33 18.77
CA ASP A 210 -8.46 -0.91 20.13
C ASP A 210 -7.30 0.12 20.13
N LEU A 211 -7.36 1.07 19.19
CA LEU A 211 -6.37 2.15 19.06
C LEU A 211 -6.97 3.48 19.52
N PRO A 212 -6.19 4.35 20.21
CA PRO A 212 -6.69 5.66 20.62
C PRO A 212 -6.94 6.57 19.40
N PRO A 213 -7.92 7.48 19.46
CA PRO A 213 -8.12 8.51 18.45
C PRO A 213 -6.83 9.32 18.20
N GLY A 214 -6.52 9.55 16.92
CA GLY A 214 -5.27 10.14 16.45
C GLY A 214 -4.21 9.12 16.02
N SER A 215 -4.45 7.82 16.21
CA SER A 215 -3.55 6.78 15.71
C SER A 215 -3.65 6.63 14.19
N VAL A 216 -2.61 6.05 13.59
CA VAL A 216 -2.58 5.67 12.18
C VAL A 216 -2.24 4.20 12.05
N VAL A 217 -3.01 3.46 11.24
CA VAL A 217 -2.67 2.11 10.79
C VAL A 217 -2.35 2.17 9.31
N ARG A 218 -1.14 1.79 8.95
CA ARG A 218 -0.66 1.76 7.56
C ARG A 218 -0.54 0.34 7.08
N PHE A 219 -1.10 0.06 5.91
CA PHE A 219 -0.94 -1.18 5.17
C PHE A 219 -0.11 -0.88 3.93
N VAL A 220 0.94 -1.68 3.68
CA VAL A 220 1.77 -1.54 2.47
C VAL A 220 1.96 -2.91 1.85
N LEU A 221 1.63 -3.03 0.57
CA LEU A 221 1.88 -4.22 -0.22
C LEU A 221 3.33 -4.21 -0.74
N ARG A 222 4.09 -5.26 -0.43
CA ARG A 222 5.44 -5.50 -0.98
C ARG A 222 5.55 -6.92 -1.50
N GLY A 223 5.59 -7.06 -2.82
CA GLY A 223 5.47 -8.36 -3.47
C GLY A 223 4.12 -8.99 -3.08
N GLU A 224 4.16 -10.16 -2.44
CA GLU A 224 2.96 -10.90 -2.02
C GLU A 224 2.66 -10.76 -0.51
N VAL A 225 3.29 -9.81 0.19
CA VAL A 225 3.09 -9.63 1.63
C VAL A 225 2.56 -8.24 1.90
N VAL A 226 1.46 -8.15 2.64
CA VAL A 226 1.00 -6.88 3.19
C VAL A 226 1.60 -6.73 4.57
N SER A 227 2.41 -5.70 4.76
CA SER A 227 2.94 -5.34 6.06
C SER A 227 2.03 -4.31 6.72
N VAL A 228 1.85 -4.41 8.04
CA VAL A 228 1.01 -3.51 8.82
C VAL A 228 1.88 -2.76 9.82
N TRP A 229 1.73 -1.44 9.87
CA TRP A 229 2.39 -0.57 10.86
C TRP A 229 1.35 0.21 11.62
N THR A 230 1.60 0.43 12.90
CA THR A 230 0.77 1.30 13.74
C THR A 230 1.63 2.42 14.31
N ALA A 231 1.02 3.59 14.43
CA ALA A 231 1.59 4.75 15.11
C ALA A 231 0.50 5.37 16.00
N GLU A 232 0.75 5.43 17.30
CA GLU A 232 -0.11 6.12 18.24
C GLU A 232 0.10 7.64 18.17
N PRO A 233 -0.91 8.45 18.53
CA PRO A 233 -0.75 9.89 18.59
C PRO A 233 0.34 10.25 19.60
N THR A 234 1.29 11.08 19.19
CA THR A 234 2.26 11.64 20.13
C THR A 234 1.52 12.59 21.07
N GLU A 235 1.58 12.34 22.38
CA GLU A 235 1.03 13.29 23.35
C GLU A 235 1.60 14.68 23.07
N PRO A 236 0.75 15.73 22.98
CA PRO A 236 1.24 17.07 22.74
C PRO A 236 2.22 17.42 23.87
N THR A 237 3.44 17.76 23.51
CA THR A 237 4.44 18.18 24.50
C THR A 237 3.88 19.38 25.27
N PRO A 238 3.76 19.33 26.60
CA PRO A 238 3.17 20.41 27.38
C PRO A 238 3.96 21.69 27.11
N VAL A 239 3.29 22.69 26.54
CA VAL A 239 3.90 23.99 26.27
C VAL A 239 4.11 24.66 27.63
N SER A 240 5.36 24.76 28.08
CA SER A 240 5.70 25.50 29.30
C SER A 240 5.35 26.96 29.08
N SER A 241 4.32 27.44 29.77
CA SER A 241 3.87 28.84 29.77
C SER A 241 4.71 29.68 30.72
#